data_AF-A0A2M7JVW0-F1
#
_entry.id   AF-A0A2M7JVW0-F1
#
_cell.length_a   1.000
_cell.length_b   1.000
_cell.length_c   1.000
_cell.angle_alpha   90.00
_cell.angle_beta   90.00
_cell.angle_gamma   90.00
#
_symmetry.space_group_name_H-M   'P 1'
#
loop_
_entity.id
_entity.type
_entity.pdbx_description
1 polymer ?
#
loop_
_entity_poly.entity_id
_entity_poly.type
_entity_poly.pdbx_seq_one_letter_code
_entity_poly.pdbx_strand_id
1 'polypeptide(L)' 'MKKKTNFDLYLEEQLKSPDFAERFGKAGEAWDVAIQLASLRKKAGLSQKDLAKRVGTSQ' A
#
# COMPACT_ATOMS: atom_id res chain seq x y z
N MET A 1 8.71 -25.68 1.94
CA MET A 1 7.94 -24.56 1.36
C MET A 1 6.98 -24.05 2.42
N LYS A 2 6.87 -22.72 2.65
CA LYS A 2 5.87 -22.19 3.61
C LYS A 2 4.46 -22.52 3.11
N LYS A 3 3.55 -22.87 4.02
CA LYS A 3 2.14 -23.15 3.71
C LYS A 3 1.46 -21.82 3.32
N LYS A 4 0.70 -21.82 2.21
CA LYS A 4 -0.09 -20.66 1.79
C LYS A 4 -1.16 -20.34 2.83
N THR A 5 -1.35 -19.06 3.10
CA THR A 5 -2.43 -18.55 3.94
C THR A 5 -3.74 -18.48 3.15
N ASN A 6 -4.86 -18.28 3.85
CA ASN A 6 -6.14 -18.04 3.18
C ASN A 6 -6.10 -16.78 2.30
N PHE A 7 -5.30 -15.78 2.67
CA PHE A 7 -5.11 -14.58 1.86
C PHE A 7 -4.33 -14.89 0.58
N ASP A 8 -3.26 -15.68 0.66
CA ASP A 8 -2.49 -16.07 -0.53
C ASP A 8 -3.37 -16.82 -1.54
N LEU A 9 -4.20 -17.75 -1.06
CA LEU A 9 -5.14 -18.49 -1.90
C LEU A 9 -6.22 -17.58 -2.52
N TYR A 10 -6.77 -16.65 -1.73
CA TYR A 10 -7.75 -15.68 -2.21
C TYR A 10 -7.15 -14.76 -3.28
N LEU A 11 -5.95 -14.21 -3.02
CA LEU A 11 -5.27 -13.30 -3.93
C LEU A 11 -4.93 -13.99 -5.25
N GLU A 12 -4.43 -15.23 -5.19
CA GLU A 12 -4.17 -16.04 -6.39
C GLU A 12 -5.43 -16.24 -7.24
N GLU A 13 -6.60 -16.45 -6.61
CA GLU A 13 -7.85 -16.55 -7.33
C GLU A 13 -8.25 -15.21 -7.99
N GLN A 14 -8.13 -14.10 -7.26
CA GLN A 14 -8.45 -12.77 -7.80
C GLN A 14 -7.53 -12.36 -8.96
N LEU A 15 -6.24 -12.73 -8.90
CA LEU A 15 -5.26 -12.41 -9.94
C LEU A 15 -5.51 -13.13 -11.27
N LYS A 16 -6.40 -14.12 -11.32
CA LYS A 16 -6.84 -14.72 -12.60
C LYS A 16 -7.68 -13.76 -13.43
N SER A 17 -8.33 -12.76 -12.81
CA SER A 17 -9.04 -11.71 -13.51
C SER A 17 -8.06 -10.67 -14.07
N PRO A 18 -7.99 -10.47 -15.40
CA PRO A 18 -7.06 -9.51 -16.00
C PRO A 18 -7.25 -8.08 -15.49
N ASP A 19 -8.50 -7.62 -15.37
CA ASP A 19 -8.83 -6.29 -14.87
C ASP A 19 -8.38 -6.10 -13.41
N PHE A 20 -8.53 -7.14 -12.59
CA PHE A 20 -8.06 -7.11 -11.22
C PHE A 20 -6.53 -7.08 -11.17
N ALA A 21 -5.86 -7.94 -11.95
CA ALA A 21 -4.40 -8.02 -11.99
C ALA A 21 -3.77 -6.68 -12.42
N GLU A 22 -4.33 -6.02 -13.43
CA GLU A 22 -3.85 -4.70 -13.88
C GLU A 22 -3.99 -3.65 -12.77
N ARG A 23 -5.16 -3.57 -12.14
CA ARG A 23 -5.43 -2.61 -11.06
C ARG A 23 -4.58 -2.91 -9.82
N PHE A 24 -4.39 -4.19 -9.49
CA PHE A 24 -3.56 -4.63 -8.38
C PHE A 24 -2.10 -4.27 -8.61
N GLY A 25 -1.59 -4.46 -9.83
CA GLY A 25 -0.23 -4.04 -10.22
C GLY A 25 -0.03 -2.53 -10.05
N LYS A 26 -0.94 -1.71 -10.59
CA LYS A 26 -0.90 -0.24 -10.43
C LYS A 26 -0.99 0.19 -8.96
N ALA A 27 -1.82 -0.49 -8.16
CA ALA A 27 -1.93 -0.22 -6.73
C ALA A 27 -0.63 -0.58 -5.98
N GLY A 28 0.08 -1.61 -6.42
CA GLY A 28 1.39 -1.99 -5.88
C GLY A 28 2.43 -0.88 -6.01
N GLU A 29 2.50 -0.20 -7.15
CA GLU A 29 3.42 0.93 -7.36
C GLU A 29 3.13 2.09 -6.40
N ALA A 30 1.86 2.44 -6.22
CA ALA A 30 1.45 3.48 -5.27
C ALA A 30 1.70 3.06 -3.81
N TRP A 31 1.60 1.75 -3.53
CA TRP A 31 1.84 1.20 -2.20
C TRP A 31 3.30 1.34 -1.76
N ASP A 32 4.25 1.12 -2.67
CA ASP A 32 5.68 1.29 -2.36
C ASP A 32 6.00 2.73 -1.94
N VAL A 33 5.42 3.72 -2.64
CA VAL A 33 5.54 5.14 -2.29
C VAL A 33 4.90 5.41 -0.91
N ALA A 34 3.73 4.83 -0.63
CA ALA A 34 3.07 4.99 0.66
C ALA A 34 3.89 4.44 1.82
N ILE A 35 4.56 3.28 1.64
CA ILE A 35 5.46 2.69 2.64
C ILE A 35 6.69 3.59 2.89
N GLN A 36 7.30 4.11 1.82
CA GLN A 36 8.43 5.03 1.94
C GLN A 36 8.03 6.31 2.69
N LEU A 37 6.89 6.90 2.32
CA LEU A 37 6.36 8.10 2.97
C LEU A 37 6.06 7.84 4.45
N ALA A 38 5.44 6.71 4.78
CA ALA A 38 5.16 6.33 6.18
C ALA A 38 6.44 6.18 7.00
N SER A 39 7.50 5.60 6.41
CA SER A 39 8.82 5.46 7.05
C SER A 39 9.47 6.82 7.29
N LEU A 40 9.50 7.70 6.28
CA LEU A 40 10.04 9.06 6.38
C LEU A 40 9.26 9.90 7.40
N ARG A 41 7.93 9.83 7.37
CA ARG A 41 7.05 10.53 8.33
C ARG A 41 7.37 10.14 9.77
N LYS A 42 7.50 8.83 10.03
CA LYS A 42 7.86 8.32 11.37
C LYS A 42 9.26 8.76 11.79
N LYS A 43 10.25 8.68 10.89
CA LYS A 43 11.63 9.16 11.17
C LYS A 43 11.68 10.66 11.48
N ALA A 44 10.81 11.45 10.86
CA ALA A 44 10.66 12.88 11.12
C ALA A 44 9.81 13.21 12.36
N GLY A 45 9.30 12.20 13.10
CA GLY A 45 8.47 12.40 14.28
C GLY A 45 7.08 12.99 13.99
N LEU A 46 6.63 12.95 12.75
CA LEU A 46 5.36 13.55 12.34
C LEU A 46 4.20 12.56 12.54
N SER A 47 3.08 13.01 13.10
CA SER A 47 1.82 12.28 12.95
C SER A 47 1.32 12.40 11.50
N GLN A 48 0.35 11.59 11.11
CA GLN A 48 -0.27 11.73 9.79
C GLN A 48 -0.91 13.14 9.64
N LYS A 49 -1.39 13.74 10.74
CA LYS A 49 -2.08 15.04 10.76
C LYS A 49 -1.09 16.17 10.57
N ASP A 50 0.10 16.02 11.15
CA ASP A 50 1.20 16.97 10.99
C ASP A 50 1.74 16.95 9.56
N LEU A 51 1.87 15.74 8.98
CA LEU A 51 2.24 15.61 7.58
C LEU A 51 1.23 16.32 6.67
N ALA A 52 -0.07 16.03 6.82
CA ALA A 52 -1.11 16.61 5.99
C ALA A 52 -1.19 18.13 6.10
N LYS A 53 -1.10 18.69 7.32
CA LYS A 53 -0.97 20.14 7.51
C LYS A 53 0.25 20.71 6.77
N ARG A 54 1.38 20.00 6.78
CA ARG A 54 2.63 20.45 6.14
C ARG A 54 2.56 20.42 4.61
N VAL A 55 1.84 19.46 4.02
CA VAL A 55 1.70 19.33 2.56
C VAL A 55 0.41 19.96 2.02
N GLY A 56 -0.40 20.59 2.87
CA GLY A 56 -1.63 21.27 2.46
C GLY A 56 -2.77 20.32 2.06
N THR A 57 -2.78 19.10 2.60
CA THR A 57 -3.85 18.11 2.35
C THR A 57 -4.73 17.91 3.59
N SER A 58 -5.92 17.36 3.40
CA SER A 58 -6.77 16.86 4.49
C SER A 58 -6.32 15.47 4.95
N GLN A 59 -6.68 15.11 6.19
CA GLN A 59 -6.25 13.87 6.85
C GLN A 59 -7.32 13.24 7.72
#